data_AF-A0A7L4TIC7-F1
#
_entry.id   AF-A0A7L4TIC7-F1
#
_cell.length_a   1.000
_cell.length_b   1.000
_cell.length_c   1.000
_cell.angle_alpha   90.00
_cell.angle_beta   90.00
_cell.angle_gamma   90.00
#
_symmetry.space_group_name_H-M   'P 1'
#
loop_
_entity.id
_entity.type
_entity.pdbx_description
1 polymer ?
#
loop_
_entity_poly.entity_id
_entity_poly.type
_entity_poly.pdbx_seq_one_letter_code
_entity_poly.pdbx_strand_id
1 'polypeptide(L)'
;VEIRAYIELTATPEQQEELRTQIENTPNVESVTFLSKDEGLDQLIDSLNEAGSAFESIREENPLNDAFIVRAASPQLTESISQQIDEMPYVESTNYGQDFVERLFAFTDLARTIGVILIVGMMFTAMFLIANTIKITIIARKREIQIMKLVG
;
A
#
# COMPACT_ATOMS: atom_id res chain seq x y z
N VAL A 1 1.26 -4.92 -5.77
CA VAL A 1 1.03 -5.71 -4.54
C VAL A 1 0.33 -6.96 -4.97
N GLU A 2 0.73 -8.10 -4.42
CA GLU A 2 0.22 -9.41 -4.82
C GLU A 2 -0.40 -10.06 -3.59
N ILE A 3 -1.54 -10.72 -3.81
CA ILE A 3 -2.26 -11.49 -2.80
C ILE A 3 -1.97 -12.95 -3.14
N ARG A 4 -1.46 -13.70 -2.18
CA ARG A 4 -1.29 -15.15 -2.27
C ARG A 4 -2.48 -15.79 -1.58
N ALA A 5 -3.37 -16.42 -2.33
CA ALA A 5 -4.46 -17.20 -1.79
C ALA A 5 -4.05 -18.67 -1.78
N TYR A 6 -3.81 -19.23 -0.60
CA TYR A 6 -3.44 -20.63 -0.43
C TYR A 6 -4.68 -21.51 -0.50
N ILE A 7 -4.60 -22.57 -1.29
CA ILE A 7 -5.69 -23.50 -1.55
C ILE A 7 -5.63 -24.62 -0.52
N GLU A 8 -6.78 -25.08 -0.03
CA GLU A 8 -6.85 -26.26 0.84
C GLU A 8 -6.31 -27.51 0.11
N LEU A 9 -5.53 -28.34 0.81
CA LEU A 9 -4.97 -29.59 0.27
C LEU A 9 -6.03 -30.64 -0.14
N THR A 10 -7.25 -30.49 0.36
CA THR A 10 -8.40 -31.35 0.09
C THR A 10 -9.15 -30.97 -1.20
N ALA A 11 -8.82 -29.82 -1.81
CA ALA A 11 -9.50 -29.33 -2.99
C ALA A 11 -9.17 -30.18 -4.23
N THR A 12 -10.22 -30.57 -4.95
CA THR A 12 -10.09 -31.27 -6.24
C THR A 12 -9.72 -30.30 -7.37
N PRO A 13 -9.13 -30.78 -8.49
CA PRO A 13 -8.80 -29.91 -9.63
C PRO A 13 -10.00 -29.13 -10.19
N GLU A 14 -11.20 -29.72 -10.13
CA GLU A 14 -12.45 -29.07 -10.56
C GLU A 14 -12.81 -27.90 -9.63
N GLN A 15 -12.65 -28.09 -8.31
CA GLN A 15 -12.88 -27.03 -7.31
C GLN A 15 -11.83 -25.92 -7.40
N GLN A 16 -10.58 -26.25 -7.74
CA GLN A 16 -9.53 -25.26 -7.95
C GLN A 16 -9.84 -24.36 -9.16
N GLU A 17 -10.34 -24.92 -10.25
CA GLU A 17 -10.71 -24.12 -11.44
C GLU A 17 -11.98 -23.28 -11.19
N GLU A 18 -12.92 -23.80 -10.40
CA GLU A 18 -14.07 -23.02 -9.95
C GLU A 18 -13.63 -21.83 -9.08
N LEU A 19 -12.78 -22.07 -8.09
CA LEU A 19 -12.20 -21.04 -7.24
C LEU A 19 -11.44 -19.99 -8.07
N ARG A 20 -10.62 -20.43 -9.03
CA ARG A 20 -9.93 -19.53 -9.95
C ARG A 20 -10.90 -18.62 -10.69
N THR A 21 -11.97 -19.18 -11.23
CA THR A 21 -13.00 -18.41 -11.95
C THR A 21 -13.70 -17.42 -11.02
N GLN A 22 -13.98 -17.79 -9.77
CA GLN A 22 -14.57 -16.88 -8.78
C GLN A 22 -13.64 -15.70 -8.46
N ILE A 23 -12.33 -15.98 -8.29
CA ILE A 23 -11.32 -14.95 -8.05
C ILE A 23 -11.17 -14.04 -9.27
N GLU A 24 -11.13 -14.58 -10.50
CA GLU A 24 -11.03 -13.78 -11.74
C GLU A 24 -12.25 -12.88 -11.94
N ASN A 25 -13.43 -13.29 -11.50
CA ASN A 25 -14.66 -12.48 -11.55
C ASN A 25 -14.78 -11.47 -10.40
N THR A 26 -13.84 -11.45 -9.45
CA THR A 26 -13.87 -10.52 -8.32
C THR A 26 -13.55 -9.10 -8.81
N PRO A 27 -14.36 -8.08 -8.43
CA PRO A 27 -14.11 -6.71 -8.86
C PRO A 27 -12.72 -6.21 -8.47
N ASN A 28 -12.06 -5.50 -9.39
CA ASN A 28 -10.72 -4.92 -9.21
C ASN A 28 -9.57 -5.94 -9.13
N VAL A 29 -9.79 -7.19 -9.53
CA VAL A 29 -8.71 -8.13 -9.85
C VAL A 29 -8.21 -7.87 -11.27
N GLU A 30 -6.89 -7.76 -11.42
CA GLU A 30 -6.21 -7.53 -12.71
C GLU A 30 -5.78 -8.85 -13.36
N SER A 31 -5.23 -9.77 -12.56
CA SER A 31 -4.76 -11.07 -13.05
C SER A 31 -4.72 -12.11 -11.93
N VAL A 32 -4.91 -13.37 -12.30
CA VAL A 32 -4.77 -14.53 -11.41
C VAL A 32 -3.79 -15.51 -12.05
N THR A 33 -2.76 -15.89 -11.31
CA THR A 33 -1.76 -16.86 -11.75
C THR A 33 -1.73 -18.02 -10.78
N PHE A 34 -1.84 -19.25 -11.29
CA PHE A 34 -1.64 -20.45 -10.47
C PHE A 34 -0.15 -20.64 -10.17
N LEU A 35 0.17 -20.92 -8.92
CA LEU A 35 1.49 -21.28 -8.44
C LEU A 35 1.38 -22.63 -7.75
N SER A 36 1.99 -23.64 -8.34
CA SER A 36 2.04 -24.96 -7.70
C SER A 36 2.90 -24.93 -6.44
N LYS A 37 2.64 -25.83 -5.50
CA LYS A 37 3.45 -25.99 -4.29
C LYS A 37 4.93 -26.23 -4.59
N ASP A 38 5.25 -26.89 -5.71
CA ASP A 38 6.62 -27.19 -6.11
C ASP A 38 7.33 -25.93 -6.63
N GLU A 39 6.66 -25.16 -7.50
CA GLU A 39 7.16 -23.84 -7.92
C GLU A 39 7.27 -22.87 -6.74
N GLY A 40 6.34 -22.95 -5.78
CA GLY A 40 6.39 -22.16 -4.54
C GLY A 40 7.60 -22.51 -3.67
N LEU A 41 7.96 -23.79 -3.59
CA LEU A 41 9.16 -24.25 -2.89
C LEU A 41 10.43 -23.78 -3.59
N ASP A 42 10.48 -23.85 -4.92
CA ASP A 42 11.61 -23.34 -5.69
C ASP A 42 11.79 -21.83 -5.48
N GLN A 43 10.70 -21.04 -5.52
CA GLN A 43 10.75 -19.61 -5.21
C GLN A 43 11.22 -19.33 -3.78
N LEU A 44 10.82 -20.17 -2.81
CA LEU A 44 11.26 -20.03 -1.42
C LEU A 44 12.77 -20.28 -1.29
N ILE A 45 13.27 -21.36 -1.87
CA ILE A 45 14.69 -21.72 -1.86
C ILE A 45 15.52 -20.59 -2.49
N ASP A 46 15.11 -20.10 -3.66
CA ASP A 46 15.78 -19.01 -4.37
C ASP A 46 15.80 -17.72 -3.55
N SER A 47 14.71 -17.41 -2.84
CA SER A 47 14.62 -16.20 -2.01
C SER A 47 15.58 -16.20 -0.81
N LEU A 48 16.01 -17.39 -0.35
CA LEU A 48 16.82 -17.58 0.86
C LEU A 48 18.31 -17.81 0.55
N ASN A 49 18.71 -17.89 -0.73
CA ASN A 49 20.09 -18.11 -1.17
C ASN A 49 20.76 -19.28 -0.43
N GLU A 50 21.89 -19.05 0.26
CA GLU A 50 22.64 -20.10 0.98
C GLU A 50 21.81 -20.81 2.06
N ALA A 51 20.85 -20.11 2.69
CA ALA A 51 19.95 -20.70 3.68
C ALA A 51 18.83 -21.56 3.05
N GLY A 52 18.58 -21.40 1.75
CA GLY A 52 17.58 -22.19 1.00
C GLY A 52 17.95 -23.67 0.90
N SER A 53 19.24 -23.99 0.94
CA SER A 53 19.75 -25.38 0.87
C SER A 53 19.19 -26.31 1.95
N ALA A 54 18.79 -25.77 3.11
CA ALA A 54 18.12 -26.53 4.16
C ALA A 54 16.74 -27.06 3.73
N PHE A 55 16.05 -26.33 2.84
CA PHE A 55 14.71 -26.65 2.35
C PHE A 55 14.71 -27.57 1.13
N GLU A 56 15.87 -27.88 0.52
CA GLU A 56 15.94 -28.91 -0.52
C GLU A 56 15.55 -30.30 0.02
N SER A 57 15.82 -30.55 1.31
CA SER A 57 15.53 -31.82 1.97
C SER A 57 14.04 -32.13 2.14
N ILE A 58 13.16 -31.11 2.03
CA ILE A 58 11.71 -31.27 2.16
C ILE A 58 11.00 -31.40 0.81
N ARG A 59 11.73 -31.46 -0.32
CA ARG A 59 11.12 -31.66 -1.65
C ARG A 59 10.31 -32.95 -1.75
N GLU A 60 10.77 -34.02 -1.09
CA GLU A 60 10.10 -35.33 -1.15
C GLU A 60 8.75 -35.33 -0.42
N GLU A 61 8.61 -34.52 0.64
CA GLU A 61 7.37 -34.33 1.39
C GLU A 61 7.06 -32.83 1.50
N ASN A 62 6.76 -32.19 0.37
CA ASN A 62 6.50 -30.75 0.30
C ASN A 62 5.23 -30.39 1.10
N PRO A 63 5.36 -29.66 2.24
CA PRO A 63 4.23 -29.30 3.08
C PRO A 63 3.48 -28.07 2.58
N LEU A 64 3.92 -27.46 1.48
CA LEU A 64 3.30 -26.25 0.93
C LEU A 64 1.99 -26.58 0.21
N ASN A 65 1.08 -25.62 0.27
CA ASN A 65 -0.16 -25.62 -0.48
C ASN A 65 0.06 -25.01 -1.86
N ASP A 66 -0.74 -25.42 -2.83
CA ASP A 66 -0.90 -24.68 -4.08
C ASP A 66 -1.49 -23.29 -3.76
N ALA A 67 -1.16 -22.30 -4.57
CA ALA A 67 -1.59 -20.93 -4.35
C ALA A 67 -2.02 -20.23 -5.63
N PHE A 68 -3.01 -19.35 -5.53
CA PHE A 68 -3.31 -18.35 -6.56
C PHE A 68 -2.64 -17.03 -6.22
N ILE A 69 -1.81 -16.53 -7.14
CA ILE A 69 -1.23 -15.20 -7.09
C ILE A 69 -2.18 -14.24 -7.77
N VAL A 70 -2.86 -13.43 -6.97
CA VAL A 70 -3.87 -12.48 -7.41
C VAL A 70 -3.27 -11.07 -7.38
N ARG A 71 -3.34 -10.38 -8.51
CA ARG A 71 -2.92 -8.98 -8.63
C ARG A 71 -4.14 -8.07 -8.56
N ALA A 72 -4.13 -7.17 -7.59
CA ALA A 72 -5.15 -6.14 -7.47
C ALA A 72 -4.86 -4.97 -8.43
N ALA A 73 -5.90 -4.42 -9.06
CA ALA A 73 -5.82 -3.26 -9.93
C ALA A 73 -5.32 -1.99 -9.21
N SER A 74 -5.43 -1.93 -7.88
CA SER A 74 -4.90 -0.84 -7.07
C SER A 74 -4.37 -1.35 -5.73
N PRO A 75 -3.18 -0.88 -5.28
CA PRO A 75 -2.60 -1.27 -3.99
C PRO A 75 -3.51 -1.09 -2.78
N GLN A 76 -4.37 -0.06 -2.78
CA GLN A 76 -5.29 0.21 -1.67
C GLN A 76 -6.44 -0.79 -1.57
N LEU A 77 -6.74 -1.53 -2.64
CA LEU A 77 -7.83 -2.51 -2.68
C LEU A 77 -7.37 -3.91 -2.27
N THR A 78 -6.06 -4.11 -2.13
CA THR A 78 -5.43 -5.40 -1.83
C THR A 78 -6.01 -6.04 -0.57
N GLU A 79 -6.21 -5.26 0.49
CA GLU A 79 -6.80 -5.74 1.75
C GLU A 79 -8.25 -6.22 1.57
N SER A 80 -9.09 -5.40 0.92
CA SER A 80 -10.50 -5.75 0.72
C SER A 80 -10.68 -6.97 -0.19
N ILE A 81 -9.86 -7.07 -1.24
CA ILE A 81 -9.87 -8.24 -2.14
C ILE A 81 -9.37 -9.48 -1.39
N SER A 82 -8.32 -9.35 -0.57
CA SER A 82 -7.82 -10.48 0.24
C SER A 82 -8.89 -11.02 1.18
N GLN A 83 -9.60 -10.14 1.90
CA GLN A 83 -10.69 -10.53 2.80
C GLN A 83 -11.83 -11.22 2.05
N GLN A 84 -12.20 -10.72 0.86
CA GLN A 84 -13.23 -11.36 0.04
C GLN A 84 -12.82 -12.75 -0.44
N ILE A 85 -11.56 -12.95 -0.78
CA ILE A 85 -11.03 -14.25 -1.21
C ILE A 85 -10.90 -15.20 -0.02
N ASP A 86 -10.56 -14.70 1.17
CA ASP A 86 -10.44 -15.50 2.40
C ASP A 86 -11.78 -16.15 2.81
N GLU A 87 -12.90 -15.51 2.48
CA GLU A 87 -14.25 -16.03 2.73
C GLU A 87 -14.73 -17.06 1.69
N MET A 88 -13.97 -17.29 0.61
CA MET A 88 -14.33 -18.24 -0.44
C MET A 88 -14.10 -19.70 -0.02
N PRO A 89 -14.92 -20.64 -0.51
CA PRO A 89 -14.70 -22.06 -0.23
C PRO A 89 -13.38 -22.54 -0.85
N TYR A 90 -12.72 -23.49 -0.17
CA TYR A 90 -11.45 -24.10 -0.58
C TYR A 90 -10.21 -23.19 -0.50
N VAL A 91 -10.35 -22.02 0.12
CA VAL A 91 -9.24 -21.14 0.49
C VAL A 91 -8.86 -21.43 1.94
N GLU A 92 -7.60 -21.79 2.18
CA GLU A 92 -7.09 -22.04 3.53
C GLU A 92 -6.65 -20.74 4.22
N SER A 93 -5.98 -19.85 3.48
CA SER A 93 -5.65 -18.52 3.96
C SER A 93 -5.21 -17.60 2.82
N THR A 94 -5.39 -16.30 3.01
CA THR A 94 -4.85 -15.28 2.12
C THR A 94 -3.71 -14.50 2.77
N ASN A 95 -2.66 -14.21 2.01
CA ASN A 95 -1.51 -13.43 2.44
C ASN A 95 -1.13 -12.39 1.40
N TYR A 96 -1.21 -11.11 1.76
CA TYR A 96 -0.84 -9.98 0.91
C TYR A 96 0.27 -9.10 1.50
N GLY A 97 1.01 -9.63 2.49
CA GLY A 97 2.00 -8.85 3.23
C GLY A 97 1.36 -7.76 4.11
N GLN A 98 0.20 -8.07 4.70
CA GLN A 98 -0.65 -7.17 5.49
C GLN A 98 0.14 -6.22 6.39
N ASP A 99 0.95 -6.77 7.32
CA ASP A 99 1.72 -5.97 8.29
C ASP A 99 2.63 -4.92 7.65
N PHE A 100 3.26 -5.26 6.53
CA PHE A 100 4.19 -4.36 5.85
C PHE A 100 3.43 -3.28 5.08
N VAL A 101 2.38 -3.68 4.36
CA VAL A 101 1.56 -2.79 3.53
C VAL A 101 0.78 -1.80 4.40
N GLU A 102 0.15 -2.27 5.49
CA GLU A 102 -0.57 -1.41 6.44
C GLU A 102 0.35 -0.39 7.10
N ARG A 103 1.54 -0.80 7.55
CA ARG A 103 2.54 0.13 8.12
C ARG A 103 2.99 1.17 7.11
N LEU A 104 3.18 0.78 5.86
CA LEU A 104 3.56 1.70 4.80
C LEU A 104 2.46 2.74 4.51
N PHE A 105 1.20 2.30 4.43
CA PHE A 105 0.07 3.22 4.25
C PHE A 105 -0.11 4.14 5.46
N ALA A 106 -0.08 3.60 6.68
CA ALA A 106 -0.15 4.41 7.90
C ALA A 106 0.97 5.46 7.98
N PHE A 107 2.20 5.09 7.61
CA PHE A 107 3.31 6.03 7.54
C PHE A 107 3.09 7.11 6.48
N THR A 108 2.61 6.72 5.30
CA THR A 108 2.33 7.65 4.20
C THR A 108 1.23 8.64 4.56
N ASP A 109 0.17 8.18 5.21
CA ASP A 109 -0.93 9.02 5.67
C ASP A 109 -0.51 9.97 6.80
N LEU A 110 0.34 9.50 7.72
CA LEU A 110 0.95 10.35 8.74
C LEU A 110 1.83 11.44 8.09
N ALA A 111 2.70 11.05 7.15
CA ALA A 111 3.56 11.98 6.43
C ALA A 111 2.74 13.02 5.65
N ARG A 112 1.65 12.59 4.99
CA ARG A 112 0.71 13.47 4.28
C ARG A 112 0.04 14.45 5.25
N THR A 113 -0.42 13.97 6.40
CA THR A 113 -1.10 14.80 7.41
C THR A 113 -0.17 15.87 7.97
N ILE A 114 1.06 15.49 8.36
CA ILE A 114 2.08 16.43 8.81
C ILE A 114 2.42 17.42 7.69
N GLY A 115 2.55 16.96 6.45
CA GLY A 115 2.80 17.80 5.29
C GLY A 115 1.73 18.89 5.12
N VAL A 116 0.45 18.53 5.23
CA VAL A 116 -0.67 19.48 5.15
C VAL A 116 -0.61 20.50 6.30
N ILE A 117 -0.35 20.07 7.53
CA ILE A 117 -0.22 20.96 8.68
C ILE A 117 0.92 21.96 8.47
N LEU A 118 2.07 21.50 7.96
CA LEU A 118 3.21 22.36 7.66
C LEU A 118 2.88 23.38 6.58
N ILE A 119 2.22 22.98 5.49
CA ILE A 119 1.80 23.90 4.42
C ILE A 119 0.90 25.01 4.97
N VAL A 120 -0.10 24.65 5.79
CA VAL A 120 -1.00 25.61 6.42
C VAL A 120 -0.24 26.55 7.38
N GLY A 121 0.65 26.00 8.20
CA GLY A 121 1.48 26.80 9.11
C GLY A 121 2.43 27.75 8.38
N MET A 122 3.00 27.32 7.26
CA MET A 122 3.85 28.15 6.39
C MET A 122 3.04 29.29 5.76
N MET A 123 1.83 29.03 5.26
CA MET A 123 0.95 30.09 4.75
C MET A 123 0.63 31.12 5.83
N PHE A 124 0.32 30.67 7.05
CA PHE A 124 0.04 31.57 8.16
C PHE A 124 1.25 32.44 8.52
N THR A 125 2.43 31.82 8.59
CA THR A 125 3.70 32.51 8.87
C THR A 125 4.02 33.54 7.79
N ALA A 126 3.83 33.19 6.51
CA ALA A 126 4.04 34.11 5.39
C ALA A 126 3.11 35.32 5.47
N MET A 127 1.81 35.12 5.72
CA MET A 127 0.85 36.22 5.91
C MET A 127 1.24 37.12 7.09
N PHE A 128 1.67 36.54 8.21
CA PHE A 128 2.11 37.29 9.38
C PHE A 128 3.34 38.16 9.09
N LEU A 129 4.33 37.61 8.37
CA LEU A 129 5.50 38.36 7.95
C LEU A 129 5.13 39.51 7.01
N ILE A 130 4.28 39.27 6.00
CA ILE A 130 3.81 40.30 5.08
C ILE A 130 3.13 41.45 5.85
N ALA A 131 2.22 41.13 6.77
CA ALA A 131 1.52 42.13 7.56
C ALA A 131 2.49 42.97 8.43
N ASN A 132 3.46 42.31 9.07
CA ASN A 132 4.48 43.00 9.87
C ASN A 132 5.38 43.88 9.01
N THR A 133 5.83 43.39 7.86
CA THR A 133 6.63 44.17 6.92
C THR A 133 5.87 45.41 6.45
N ILE A 134 4.60 45.29 6.06
CA ILE A 134 3.75 46.44 5.68
C ILE A 134 3.67 47.46 6.81
N LYS A 135 3.44 47.01 8.06
CA LYS A 135 3.37 47.89 9.23
C LYS A 135 4.67 48.68 9.42
N ILE A 136 5.82 48.01 9.35
CA ILE A 136 7.14 48.65 9.49
C ILE A 136 7.35 49.67 8.37
N THR A 137 7.04 49.30 7.12
CA THR A 137 7.17 50.20 5.96
C THR A 137 6.30 51.44 6.08
N ILE A 138 5.04 51.31 6.53
CA ILE A 138 4.14 52.45 6.76
C ILE A 138 4.71 53.39 7.81
N ILE A 139 5.23 52.86 8.93
CA ILE A 139 5.85 53.67 9.99
C ILE A 139 7.07 54.41 9.45
N ALA A 140 7.93 53.76 8.67
CA ALA A 140 9.11 54.37 8.06
C ALA A 140 8.74 55.54 7.11
N ARG A 141 7.65 55.41 6.34
CA ARG A 141 7.19 56.45 5.41
C ARG A 141 6.20 57.45 6.03
N LYS A 142 5.88 57.33 7.32
CA LYS A 142 4.85 58.14 8.00
C LYS A 142 5.02 59.64 7.79
N ARG A 143 6.26 60.16 7.85
CA ARG A 143 6.56 61.58 7.67
C ARG A 143 6.35 62.03 6.23
N GLU A 144 6.77 61.22 5.26
CA GLU A 144 6.59 61.47 3.82
C GLU A 144 5.10 61.54 3.48
N ILE A 145 4.31 60.58 3.98
CA ILE A 145 2.85 60.52 3.83
C ILE A 145 2.17 61.72 4.51
N GLN A 146 2.63 62.16 5.68
CA GLN A 146 2.10 63.36 6.35
C GLN A 146 2.36 64.65 5.56
N ILE A 147 3.54 64.80 4.98
CA ILE A 147 3.88 65.98 4.15
C ILE A 147 3.00 66.00 2.90
N MET A 148 2.87 64.87 2.18
CA MET A 148 1.98 64.77 1.01
C MET A 148 0.53 65.13 1.35
N LYS A 149 0.02 64.70 2.52
CA LYS A 149 -1.32 65.06 2.98
C LYS A 149 -1.54 66.55 3.23
N LEU A 150 -0.48 67.32 3.50
CA LEU A 150 -0.58 68.75 3.83
C LEU A 150 -0.50 69.66 2.59
N VAL A 151 0.05 69.16 1.48
CA VAL A 151 0.30 69.97 0.28
C VAL A 151 -0.84 69.83 -0.75
N GLY A 152 -1.68 68.80 -0.64
CA GLY A 152 -2.77 68.53 -1.57
C GLY A 152 -2.32 67.67 -2.74
#